data_AF-A0A3S1ADB3-F1
#
_entry.id   AF-A0A3S1ADB3-F1
#
_cell.length_a   1.000
_cell.length_b   1.000
_cell.length_c   1.000
_cell.angle_alpha   90.00
_cell.angle_beta   90.00
_cell.angle_gamma   90.00
#
_symmetry.space_group_name_H-M   'P 1'
#
loop_
_entity.id
_entity.type
_entity.pdbx_description
1 polymer ?
#
loop_
_entity_poly.entity_id
_entity_poly.type
_entity_poly.pdbx_seq_one_letter_code
_entity_poly.pdbx_strand_id
1 'polypeptide(L)'
;MMQVIIDADLLIDHYLLKLEEIEYLEDIIENQKCEFFITQYGLEKFILLAGIIYSPEVANKYLSAIHNKITVCPVNYEISEQAKSLFLKNFESALEVACAVSMGVSAILTHNPQDFDGVNFPIWLVEDFLTPLHLEESLHLALGVAWIENICLSNLDTPSFYPLEVVDVMNYRIRNSITTVMEFFVILKQEGCQYIFCGELAKKYKYSESKINNILLDLQTFEMVKLQSGKISIQKELINADNIFIANYLAKFLNQHIVVQKLYKQLKPNENFGREYLKNLIREVYPENKYKKSKPLKNTLPLLFDIYPDSIATKSASDYVSRMLGWLLFTGILEKRSKEIIARPAKVSGGKQKGKLLEENANQLIDVDKSIKQLDLFQS
;
A
#
# COMPACT_ATOMS: atom_id res chain seq x y z
N MET A 1 16.48 -24.57 -20.56
CA MET A 1 16.97 -23.32 -19.96
C MET A 1 15.75 -22.56 -19.51
N MET A 2 15.72 -22.11 -18.26
CA MET A 2 14.53 -21.48 -17.69
C MET A 2 14.41 -20.05 -18.21
N GLN A 3 13.22 -19.63 -18.59
CA GLN A 3 12.98 -18.27 -19.10
C GLN A 3 12.20 -17.50 -18.04
N VAL A 4 12.68 -16.31 -17.67
CA VAL A 4 12.11 -15.55 -16.55
C VAL A 4 11.99 -14.09 -16.94
N ILE A 5 10.83 -13.47 -16.70
CA ILE A 5 10.69 -12.01 -16.79
C ILE A 5 11.17 -11.39 -15.48
N ILE A 6 12.05 -10.41 -15.56
CA ILE A 6 12.47 -9.58 -14.44
C ILE A 6 11.56 -8.35 -14.39
N ASP A 7 10.93 -8.13 -13.25
CA ASP A 7 10.24 -6.89 -12.90
C ASP A 7 11.19 -5.69 -13.01
N ALA A 8 10.78 -4.64 -13.71
CA ALA A 8 11.61 -3.46 -13.93
C ALA A 8 12.06 -2.80 -12.62
N ASP A 9 11.28 -2.92 -11.54
CA ASP A 9 11.61 -2.34 -10.25
C ASP A 9 12.85 -3.01 -9.63
N LEU A 10 13.10 -4.30 -9.89
CA LEU A 10 14.36 -4.95 -9.49
C LEU A 10 15.59 -4.31 -10.15
N LEU A 11 15.49 -3.95 -11.44
CA LEU A 11 16.60 -3.29 -12.13
C LEU A 11 16.79 -1.85 -11.61
N ILE A 12 15.70 -1.15 -11.33
CA ILE A 12 15.73 0.21 -10.76
C ILE A 12 16.42 0.19 -9.40
N ASP A 13 15.97 -0.71 -8.53
CA ASP A 13 16.51 -0.84 -7.19
C ASP A 13 18.00 -1.18 -7.23
N HIS A 14 18.42 -2.06 -8.16
CA HIS A 14 19.80 -2.54 -8.22
C HIS A 14 20.73 -1.49 -8.85
N TYR A 15 20.43 -1.08 -10.09
CA TYR A 15 21.33 -0.21 -10.86
C TYR A 15 21.19 1.27 -10.50
N LEU A 16 19.99 1.73 -10.14
CA LEU A 16 19.73 3.15 -9.91
C LEU A 16 19.78 3.52 -8.43
N LEU A 17 19.14 2.72 -7.56
CA LEU A 17 19.07 3.00 -6.12
C LEU A 17 20.17 2.34 -5.30
N LYS A 18 20.79 1.27 -5.81
CA LYS A 18 21.85 0.50 -5.15
C LYS A 18 21.41 -0.03 -3.77
N LEU A 19 20.23 -0.63 -3.73
CA LEU A 19 19.73 -1.27 -2.52
C LEU A 19 20.55 -2.53 -2.20
N GLU A 20 21.00 -2.67 -0.96
CA GLU A 20 21.81 -3.80 -0.50
C GLU A 20 21.00 -5.11 -0.56
N GLU A 21 19.68 -5.03 -0.41
CA GLU A 21 18.77 -6.18 -0.38
C GLU A 21 18.72 -6.99 -1.69
N ILE A 22 19.28 -6.46 -2.79
CA ILE A 22 19.28 -7.08 -4.13
C ILE A 22 20.64 -6.97 -4.82
N GLU A 23 21.72 -6.83 -4.05
CA GLU A 23 23.09 -6.77 -4.57
C GLU A 23 23.43 -8.01 -5.42
N TYR A 24 22.85 -9.16 -5.09
CA TYR A 24 23.04 -10.44 -5.77
C TYR A 24 22.29 -10.58 -7.11
N LEU A 25 21.49 -9.60 -7.53
CA LEU A 25 20.76 -9.66 -8.80
C LEU A 25 21.72 -9.78 -10.00
N GLU A 26 22.87 -9.11 -9.94
CA GLU A 26 23.88 -9.21 -11.00
C GLU A 26 24.44 -10.64 -11.10
N ASP A 27 24.75 -11.27 -9.97
CA ASP A 27 25.20 -12.67 -9.93
C ASP A 27 24.15 -13.62 -10.51
N ILE A 28 22.86 -13.39 -10.22
CA ILE A 28 21.75 -14.17 -10.78
C ILE A 28 21.71 -14.04 -12.31
N ILE A 29 21.82 -12.82 -12.83
CA ILE A 29 21.80 -12.54 -14.26
C ILE A 29 23.03 -13.15 -14.95
N GLU A 30 24.19 -13.11 -14.29
CA GLU A 30 25.46 -13.60 -14.84
C GLU A 30 25.63 -15.13 -14.80
N ASN A 31 24.90 -15.84 -13.94
CA ASN A 31 25.03 -17.30 -13.78
C ASN A 31 24.60 -18.10 -15.03
N GLN A 32 23.98 -17.48 -16.04
CA GLN A 32 23.55 -18.08 -17.32
C GLN A 32 22.66 -19.34 -17.20
N LYS A 33 22.15 -19.67 -16.00
CA LYS A 33 21.20 -20.79 -15.81
C LYS A 33 19.80 -20.47 -16.36
N CYS A 34 19.50 -19.18 -16.45
CA CYS A 34 18.23 -18.66 -16.92
C CYS A 34 18.47 -17.66 -18.04
N GLU A 35 17.50 -17.59 -18.94
CA GLU A 35 17.37 -16.50 -19.90
C GLU A 35 16.42 -15.47 -19.32
N PHE A 36 16.89 -14.24 -19.21
CA PHE A 36 16.13 -13.16 -18.60
C PHE A 36 15.48 -12.30 -19.66
N PHE A 37 14.26 -11.90 -19.33
CA PHE A 37 13.43 -11.06 -20.15
C PHE A 37 13.00 -9.82 -19.37
N ILE A 38 12.72 -8.71 -20.06
CA ILE A 38 12.10 -7.52 -19.49
C ILE A 38 11.05 -6.99 -20.46
N THR A 39 9.93 -6.48 -19.96
CA THR A 39 8.94 -5.86 -20.85
C THR A 39 9.51 -4.59 -21.48
N GLN A 40 9.11 -4.29 -22.72
CA GLN A 40 9.49 -3.03 -23.37
C GLN A 40 9.12 -1.82 -22.51
N TYR A 41 7.93 -1.85 -21.91
CA TYR A 41 7.46 -0.80 -21.01
C TYR A 41 8.36 -0.65 -19.77
N GLY A 42 8.71 -1.77 -19.13
CA GLY A 42 9.61 -1.80 -17.98
C GLY A 42 11.02 -1.26 -18.32
N LEU A 43 11.55 -1.60 -19.49
CA LEU A 43 12.81 -1.05 -19.96
C LEU A 43 12.73 0.47 -20.21
N GLU A 44 11.66 0.94 -20.86
CA GLU A 44 11.44 2.37 -21.10
C GLU A 44 11.36 3.15 -19.79
N LYS A 45 10.64 2.63 -18.79
CA LYS A 45 10.57 3.17 -17.41
C LYS A 45 11.96 3.28 -16.79
N PHE A 46 12.73 2.18 -16.81
CA PHE A 46 14.08 2.13 -16.27
C PHE A 46 15.01 3.17 -16.94
N ILE A 47 15.03 3.25 -18.27
CA ILE A 47 15.88 4.17 -19.03
C ILE A 47 15.50 5.63 -18.80
N LEU A 48 14.20 5.93 -18.74
CA LEU A 48 13.70 7.25 -18.39
C LEU A 48 14.21 7.68 -17.02
N LEU A 49 14.09 6.82 -16.01
CA LEU A 49 14.56 7.11 -14.65
C LEU A 49 16.09 7.25 -14.60
N ALA A 50 16.84 6.40 -15.29
CA ALA A 50 18.29 6.53 -15.38
C ALA A 50 18.72 7.87 -15.99
N GLY A 51 18.00 8.35 -17.00
CA GLY A 51 18.25 9.64 -17.64
C GLY A 51 17.96 10.84 -16.73
N ILE A 52 16.94 10.72 -15.87
CA ILE A 52 16.57 11.75 -14.89
C ILE A 52 17.54 11.76 -13.70
N ILE A 53 17.89 10.60 -13.16
CA ILE A 53 18.72 10.47 -11.95
C ILE A 53 20.18 10.77 -12.25
N TYR A 54 20.68 10.30 -13.39
CA TYR A 54 22.06 10.45 -13.80
C TYR A 54 22.16 11.41 -14.98
N SER A 55 22.25 10.87 -16.20
CA SER A 55 22.28 11.64 -17.44
C SER A 55 21.84 10.76 -18.61
N PRO A 56 21.46 11.35 -19.76
CA PRO A 56 21.13 10.59 -20.96
C PRO A 56 22.27 9.67 -21.43
N GLU A 57 23.53 10.08 -21.27
CA GLU A 57 24.70 9.27 -21.64
C GLU A 57 24.83 8.03 -20.75
N VAL A 58 24.57 8.17 -19.45
CA VAL A 58 24.57 7.04 -18.50
C VAL A 58 23.40 6.11 -18.78
N ALA A 59 22.21 6.64 -19.07
CA ALA A 59 21.05 5.84 -19.45
C ALA A 59 21.33 4.99 -20.70
N ASN A 60 21.97 5.56 -21.73
CA ASN A 60 22.37 4.83 -22.93
C ASN A 60 23.40 3.71 -22.65
N LYS A 61 24.29 3.91 -21.68
CA LYS A 61 25.21 2.85 -21.23
C LYS A 61 24.44 1.69 -20.58
N TYR A 62 23.48 1.99 -19.71
CA TYR A 62 22.64 0.94 -19.12
C TYR A 62 21.77 0.24 -20.17
N LEU A 63 21.20 0.97 -21.14
CA LEU A 63 20.46 0.37 -22.25
C LEU A 63 21.30 -0.67 -22.99
N SER A 64 22.55 -0.30 -23.31
CA SER A 64 23.48 -1.21 -23.98
C SER A 64 23.84 -2.41 -23.11
N ALA A 65 24.05 -2.22 -21.81
CA ALA A 65 24.37 -3.29 -20.87
C ALA A 65 23.19 -4.27 -20.70
N ILE A 66 21.96 -3.76 -20.57
CA ILE A 66 20.75 -4.55 -20.45
C ILE A 66 20.51 -5.36 -21.71
N HIS A 67 20.58 -4.74 -22.90
CA HIS A 67 20.39 -5.47 -24.17
C HIS A 67 21.38 -6.62 -24.39
N ASN A 68 22.57 -6.57 -23.78
CA ASN A 68 23.55 -7.64 -23.88
C ASN A 68 23.23 -8.85 -22.97
N LYS A 69 22.44 -8.66 -21.91
CA LYS A 69 22.19 -9.68 -20.87
C LYS A 69 20.71 -10.10 -20.76
N ILE A 70 19.78 -9.25 -21.18
CA ILE A 70 18.34 -9.40 -20.98
C ILE A 70 17.61 -9.12 -22.31
N THR A 71 16.74 -10.04 -22.70
CA THR A 71 15.93 -9.92 -23.92
C THR A 71 14.70 -9.05 -23.66
N VAL A 72 14.37 -8.15 -24.58
CA VAL A 72 13.20 -7.26 -24.41
C VAL A 72 11.95 -7.91 -25.01
N CYS A 73 10.90 -8.03 -24.22
CA CYS A 73 9.57 -8.47 -24.66
C CYS A 73 8.86 -7.28 -25.35
N PRO A 74 8.55 -7.35 -26.65
CA PRO A 74 7.80 -6.28 -27.31
C PRO A 74 6.39 -6.22 -26.74
N VAL A 75 5.91 -5.00 -26.47
CA VAL A 75 4.52 -4.78 -26.05
C VAL A 75 3.75 -4.27 -27.26
N ASN A 76 2.92 -5.13 -27.83
CA ASN A 76 2.04 -4.78 -28.95
C ASN A 76 0.58 -4.63 -28.48
N TYR A 77 -0.32 -4.38 -29.43
CA TYR A 77 -1.74 -4.23 -29.14
C TYR A 77 -2.35 -5.49 -28.49
N GLU A 78 -1.98 -6.68 -28.97
CA GLU A 78 -2.52 -7.95 -28.45
C GLU A 78 -2.11 -8.19 -26.99
N ILE A 79 -0.83 -7.97 -26.66
CA ILE A 79 -0.33 -8.01 -25.28
C ILE A 79 -1.06 -7.00 -24.40
N SER A 80 -1.29 -5.79 -24.91
CA SER A 80 -1.97 -4.74 -24.17
C SER A 80 -3.43 -5.09 -23.87
N GLU A 81 -4.14 -5.72 -24.82
CA GLU A 81 -5.51 -6.19 -24.60
C GLU A 81 -5.56 -7.36 -23.62
N GLN A 82 -4.61 -8.30 -23.70
CA GLN A 82 -4.46 -9.37 -22.71
C GLN A 82 -4.23 -8.79 -21.31
N ALA A 83 -3.31 -7.85 -21.16
CA ALA A 83 -3.03 -7.19 -19.89
C ALA A 83 -4.27 -6.52 -19.28
N LYS A 84 -5.08 -5.83 -20.09
CA LYS A 84 -6.34 -5.20 -19.62
C LYS A 84 -7.33 -6.22 -19.04
N SER A 85 -7.30 -7.46 -19.50
CA SER A 85 -8.20 -8.52 -19.04
C SER A 85 -7.78 -9.16 -17.70
N LEU A 86 -6.55 -8.91 -17.22
CA LEU A 86 -6.01 -9.55 -16.01
C LEU A 86 -6.44 -8.86 -14.70
N PHE A 87 -7.11 -7.70 -14.77
CA PHE A 87 -7.62 -6.95 -13.62
C PHE A 87 -6.63 -6.71 -12.46
N LEU A 88 -5.32 -6.76 -12.73
CA LEU A 88 -4.29 -6.45 -11.74
C LEU A 88 -4.32 -4.96 -11.36
N LYS A 89 -3.84 -4.67 -10.15
CA LYS A 89 -3.80 -3.31 -9.58
C LYS A 89 -2.94 -2.37 -10.42
N ASN A 90 -1.80 -2.86 -10.90
CA ASN A 90 -0.88 -2.13 -11.76
C ASN A 90 -0.95 -2.67 -13.20
N PHE A 91 -1.08 -1.77 -14.17
CA PHE A 91 -1.07 -2.14 -15.58
C PHE A 91 0.28 -2.67 -16.04
N GLU A 92 1.38 -2.22 -15.41
CA GLU A 92 2.73 -2.74 -15.68
C GLU A 92 2.84 -4.23 -15.32
N SER A 93 2.41 -4.61 -14.10
CA SER A 93 2.37 -6.01 -13.68
C SER A 93 1.45 -6.85 -14.57
N ALA A 94 0.35 -6.27 -15.06
CA ALA A 94 -0.50 -6.92 -16.05
C ALA A 94 0.20 -7.13 -17.41
N LEU A 95 1.01 -6.17 -17.87
CA LEU A 95 1.83 -6.31 -19.07
C LEU A 95 2.90 -7.39 -18.89
N GLU A 96 3.51 -7.48 -17.72
CA GLU A 96 4.49 -8.52 -17.40
C GLU A 96 3.88 -9.91 -17.48
N VAL A 97 2.71 -10.12 -16.86
CA VAL A 97 1.98 -11.39 -16.97
C VAL A 97 1.54 -11.69 -18.40
N ALA A 98 1.03 -10.70 -19.14
CA ALA A 98 0.64 -10.89 -20.54
C ALA A 98 1.84 -11.26 -21.44
N CYS A 99 2.97 -10.56 -21.28
CA CYS A 99 4.23 -10.91 -21.94
C CYS A 99 4.69 -12.31 -21.53
N ALA A 100 4.63 -12.63 -20.24
CA ALA A 100 5.07 -13.91 -19.71
C ALA A 100 4.31 -15.08 -20.35
N VAL A 101 2.98 -14.98 -20.37
CA VAL A 101 2.08 -15.96 -20.99
C VAL A 101 2.32 -16.05 -22.49
N SER A 102 2.40 -14.91 -23.18
CA SER A 102 2.56 -14.90 -24.64
C SER A 102 3.92 -15.44 -25.10
N MET A 103 4.96 -15.27 -24.29
CA MET A 103 6.31 -15.74 -24.59
C MET A 103 6.59 -17.15 -24.06
N GLY A 104 5.66 -17.73 -23.28
CA GLY A 104 5.84 -19.04 -22.66
C GLY A 104 6.98 -19.06 -21.63
N VAL A 105 7.26 -17.93 -20.98
CA VAL A 105 8.27 -17.89 -19.92
C VAL A 105 7.76 -18.66 -18.69
N SER A 106 8.69 -19.11 -17.86
CA SER A 106 8.40 -20.00 -16.73
C SER A 106 7.91 -19.25 -15.49
N ALA A 107 8.32 -18.00 -15.30
CA ALA A 107 7.96 -17.20 -14.13
C ALA A 107 8.24 -15.71 -14.33
N ILE A 108 7.74 -14.91 -13.38
CA ILE A 108 8.14 -13.51 -13.16
C ILE A 108 8.94 -13.43 -11.86
N LEU A 109 10.07 -12.74 -11.89
CA LEU A 109 10.92 -12.45 -10.75
C LEU A 109 10.63 -11.02 -10.27
N THR A 110 10.25 -10.86 -9.01
CA THR A 110 9.90 -9.57 -8.41
C THR A 110 10.34 -9.52 -6.94
N HIS A 111 10.39 -8.33 -6.35
CA HIS A 111 10.46 -8.17 -4.89
C HIS A 111 9.08 -7.88 -4.27
N ASN A 112 8.04 -7.66 -5.09
CA ASN A 112 6.69 -7.32 -4.63
C ASN A 112 5.62 -8.25 -5.25
N PRO A 113 5.52 -9.51 -4.81
CA PRO A 113 4.62 -10.50 -5.39
C PRO A 113 3.14 -10.11 -5.29
N GLN A 114 2.79 -9.22 -4.35
CA GLN A 114 1.44 -8.73 -4.10
C GLN A 114 0.87 -7.94 -5.30
N ASP A 115 1.75 -7.36 -6.14
CA ASP A 115 1.32 -6.66 -7.35
C ASP A 115 0.72 -7.61 -8.41
N PHE A 116 0.92 -8.92 -8.20
CA PHE A 116 0.43 -10.02 -9.04
C PHE A 116 -0.69 -10.81 -8.34
N ASP A 117 -1.28 -10.27 -7.27
CA ASP A 117 -2.37 -10.93 -6.57
C ASP A 117 -3.55 -11.24 -7.51
N GLY A 118 -3.97 -12.50 -7.50
CA GLY A 118 -5.11 -12.98 -8.28
C GLY A 118 -4.76 -13.48 -9.69
N VAL A 119 -3.49 -13.45 -10.11
CA VAL A 119 -3.07 -14.19 -11.32
C VAL A 119 -2.63 -15.61 -10.98
N ASN A 120 -3.05 -16.56 -11.82
CA ASN A 120 -2.56 -17.93 -11.78
C ASN A 120 -1.32 -18.07 -12.67
N PHE A 121 -0.24 -17.40 -12.28
CA PHE A 121 1.04 -17.45 -12.98
C PHE A 121 2.18 -17.58 -11.94
N PRO A 122 3.27 -18.31 -12.22
CA PRO A 122 4.37 -18.41 -11.27
C PRO A 122 5.06 -17.05 -11.03
N ILE A 123 4.95 -16.56 -9.80
CA ILE A 123 5.61 -15.35 -9.32
C ILE A 123 6.66 -15.77 -8.29
N TRP A 124 7.91 -15.39 -8.50
CA TRP A 124 9.03 -15.73 -7.64
C TRP A 124 9.58 -14.48 -6.99
N LEU A 125 9.83 -14.58 -5.69
CA LEU A 125 10.62 -13.61 -4.98
C LEU A 125 12.08 -13.75 -5.39
N VAL A 126 12.73 -12.60 -5.59
CA VAL A 126 14.16 -12.54 -5.92
C VAL A 126 15.02 -13.25 -4.88
N GLU A 127 14.61 -13.22 -3.61
CA GLU A 127 15.28 -13.88 -2.47
C GLU A 127 15.24 -15.42 -2.58
N ASP A 128 14.15 -15.99 -3.07
CA ASP A 128 13.94 -17.44 -3.18
C ASP A 128 14.76 -18.06 -4.31
N PHE A 129 15.14 -17.23 -5.29
CA PHE A 129 15.89 -17.63 -6.48
C PHE A 129 17.35 -18.03 -6.19
N LEU A 130 17.87 -17.68 -5.01
CA LEU A 130 19.26 -17.93 -4.60
C LEU A 130 19.52 -19.38 -4.14
N THR A 131 18.47 -20.16 -3.84
CA THR A 131 18.64 -21.52 -3.31
C THR A 131 18.80 -22.54 -4.46
N PRO A 132 19.94 -23.25 -4.58
CA PRO A 132 20.14 -24.24 -5.65
C PRO A 132 19.06 -25.33 -5.69
N LEU A 133 18.49 -25.70 -4.54
CA LEU A 133 17.36 -26.63 -4.43
C LEU A 133 16.08 -26.11 -5.11
N HIS A 134 15.83 -24.80 -5.04
CA HIS A 134 14.57 -24.24 -5.52
C HIS A 134 14.51 -24.21 -7.06
N LEU A 135 15.66 -24.04 -7.72
CA LEU A 135 15.76 -24.11 -9.18
C LEU A 135 15.41 -25.52 -9.72
N GLU A 136 15.82 -26.58 -9.03
CA GLU A 136 15.53 -27.96 -9.44
C GLU A 136 14.05 -28.34 -9.19
N GLU A 137 13.46 -27.90 -8.08
CA GLU A 137 12.04 -28.15 -7.77
C GLU A 137 11.09 -27.35 -8.66
N SER A 138 11.41 -26.08 -8.97
CA SER A 138 10.59 -25.21 -9.83
C SER A 138 10.53 -25.69 -11.28
N LEU A 139 11.59 -26.35 -11.77
CA LEU A 139 11.62 -26.98 -13.10
C LEU A 139 10.57 -28.11 -13.25
N HIS A 140 10.17 -28.75 -12.16
CA HIS A 140 9.18 -29.84 -12.17
C HIS A 140 7.72 -29.34 -12.05
N LEU A 141 7.48 -28.18 -11.45
CA LEU A 141 6.14 -27.62 -11.21
C LEU A 141 5.52 -26.93 -12.44
N ALA A 142 6.35 -26.35 -13.33
CA ALA A 142 5.88 -25.58 -14.49
C ALA A 142 5.05 -26.37 -15.52
N LEU A 143 5.02 -27.70 -15.43
CA LEU A 143 4.26 -28.57 -16.34
C LEU A 143 2.87 -28.97 -15.82
N GLY A 144 2.43 -28.50 -14.64
CA GLY A 144 1.38 -29.16 -13.88
C GLY A 144 0.05 -28.45 -13.60
N VAL A 145 -0.12 -27.14 -13.80
CA VAL A 145 -1.30 -26.45 -13.21
C VAL A 145 -2.20 -25.78 -14.24
N ALA A 146 -3.25 -26.52 -14.61
CA ALA A 146 -4.44 -25.99 -15.26
C ALA A 146 -5.39 -25.36 -14.23
N TRP A 147 -5.77 -24.10 -14.49
CA TRP A 147 -7.05 -23.42 -14.21
C TRP A 147 -7.93 -23.86 -13.03
N ILE A 148 -8.12 -22.96 -12.04
CA ILE A 148 -9.34 -22.90 -11.22
C ILE A 148 -9.81 -21.44 -11.06
N GLU A 149 -11.06 -21.19 -11.43
CA GLU A 149 -11.79 -19.93 -11.37
C GLU A 149 -12.37 -19.60 -9.98
N ASN A 150 -12.51 -18.30 -9.72
CA ASN A 150 -13.59 -17.62 -8.97
C ASN A 150 -13.90 -18.02 -7.50
N ILE A 151 -13.67 -17.08 -6.56
CA ILE A 151 -14.39 -17.01 -5.28
C ILE A 151 -15.06 -15.63 -5.12
N CYS A 152 -16.39 -15.68 -5.03
CA CYS A 152 -17.32 -14.55 -4.93
C CYS A 152 -17.45 -14.02 -3.48
N LEU A 153 -17.52 -12.70 -3.32
CA LEU A 153 -17.46 -11.93 -2.06
C LEU A 153 -18.79 -11.77 -1.28
N SER A 154 -19.77 -12.66 -1.42
CA SER A 154 -21.12 -12.38 -0.89
C SER A 154 -21.41 -12.84 0.56
N ASN A 155 -20.46 -13.45 1.28
CA ASN A 155 -20.69 -13.96 2.64
C ASN A 155 -19.69 -13.38 3.65
N LEU A 156 -19.91 -12.15 4.11
CA LEU A 156 -19.21 -11.59 5.27
C LEU A 156 -19.96 -11.89 6.56
N ASP A 157 -20.04 -13.18 6.91
CA ASP A 157 -20.07 -13.53 8.33
C ASP A 157 -18.70 -13.22 8.92
N THR A 158 -18.69 -12.62 10.10
CA THR A 158 -17.54 -12.00 10.78
C THR A 158 -16.20 -12.67 10.46
N PRO A 159 -15.17 -11.92 9.99
CA PRO A 159 -13.86 -12.50 9.71
C PRO A 159 -13.35 -13.19 10.98
N SER A 160 -13.21 -14.51 10.92
CA SER A 160 -12.65 -15.29 12.01
C SER A 160 -11.20 -14.84 12.19
N PHE A 161 -10.91 -14.16 13.29
CA PHE A 161 -9.54 -13.80 13.64
C PHE A 161 -8.84 -15.05 14.15
N TYR A 162 -8.28 -15.80 13.23
CA TYR A 162 -7.09 -16.57 13.55
C TYR A 162 -5.92 -15.62 13.31
N PRO A 163 -4.92 -15.55 14.21
CA PRO A 163 -3.61 -15.04 13.86
C PRO A 163 -3.02 -16.04 12.85
N LEU A 164 -3.59 -16.05 11.64
CA LEU A 164 -2.98 -16.64 10.48
C LEU A 164 -1.79 -15.74 10.20
N GLU A 165 -0.64 -16.35 9.97
CA GLU A 165 0.49 -15.70 9.33
C GLU A 165 -0.05 -15.13 8.02
N VAL A 166 -0.46 -13.87 8.04
CA VAL A 166 -0.95 -13.19 6.85
C VAL A 166 0.27 -13.06 5.96
N VAL A 167 0.18 -13.63 4.76
CA VAL A 167 1.23 -13.57 3.72
C VAL A 167 1.63 -12.11 3.46
N ASP A 168 0.68 -11.19 3.64
CA ASP A 168 0.82 -9.77 3.36
C ASP A 168 0.69 -8.93 4.64
N VAL A 169 1.82 -8.39 5.09
CA VAL A 169 1.87 -7.52 6.28
C VAL A 169 1.89 -6.06 5.85
N MET A 170 0.83 -5.31 6.21
CA MET A 170 0.76 -3.87 5.96
C MET A 170 1.67 -3.11 6.93
N ASN A 171 2.70 -2.45 6.39
CA ASN A 171 3.67 -1.65 7.17
C ASN A 171 3.43 -0.12 7.10
N TYR A 172 2.25 0.31 6.65
CA TYR A 172 1.93 1.72 6.46
C TYR A 172 1.82 2.51 7.77
N ARG A 173 2.51 3.65 7.86
CA ARG A 173 2.43 4.55 9.01
C ARG A 173 1.33 5.59 8.85
N ILE A 174 0.18 5.33 9.48
CA ILE A 174 -0.97 6.25 9.57
C ILE A 174 -0.55 7.71 9.85
N ARG A 175 -1.00 8.63 9.00
CA ARG A 175 -0.54 10.03 8.97
C ARG A 175 -1.43 10.96 9.79
N ASN A 176 -2.74 10.71 9.84
CA ASN A 176 -3.72 11.55 10.52
C ASN A 176 -4.47 10.78 11.61
N SER A 177 -5.12 11.52 12.51
CA SER A 177 -6.07 10.90 13.45
C SER A 177 -7.30 10.42 12.67
N ILE A 178 -7.94 9.37 13.17
CA ILE A 178 -9.18 8.85 12.55
C ILE A 178 -10.26 9.94 12.48
N THR A 179 -10.35 10.81 13.49
CA THR A 179 -11.30 11.92 13.50
C THR A 179 -11.08 12.85 12.32
N THR A 180 -9.84 13.30 12.08
CA THR A 180 -9.52 14.15 10.92
C THR A 180 -9.80 13.46 9.58
N VAL A 181 -9.49 12.17 9.47
CA VAL A 181 -9.79 11.39 8.25
C VAL A 181 -11.29 11.29 8.02
N MET A 182 -12.07 11.00 9.06
CA MET A 182 -13.51 10.84 8.96
C MET A 182 -14.24 12.17 8.70
N GLU A 183 -13.80 13.28 9.30
CA GLU A 183 -14.29 14.62 8.99
C GLU A 183 -14.08 14.96 7.50
N PHE A 184 -12.88 14.70 6.99
CA PHE A 184 -12.60 14.91 5.57
C PHE A 184 -13.37 13.95 4.67
N PHE A 185 -13.58 12.70 5.10
CA PHE A 185 -14.40 11.75 4.37
C PHE A 185 -15.86 12.20 4.26
N VAL A 186 -16.43 12.81 5.30
CA VAL A 186 -17.76 13.43 5.25
C VAL A 186 -17.80 14.59 4.25
N ILE A 187 -16.75 15.43 4.20
CA ILE A 187 -16.61 16.47 3.18
C ILE A 187 -16.66 15.86 1.77
N LEU A 188 -15.89 14.80 1.52
CA LEU A 188 -15.90 14.13 0.21
C LEU A 188 -17.29 13.58 -0.16
N LYS A 189 -18.06 13.07 0.81
CA LYS A 189 -19.44 12.62 0.60
C LYS A 189 -20.35 13.77 0.17
N GLN A 190 -20.22 14.92 0.81
CA GLN A 190 -21.02 16.12 0.52
C GLN A 190 -20.72 16.71 -0.86
N GLU A 191 -19.47 16.65 -1.31
CA GLU A 191 -19.03 17.18 -2.60
C GLU A 191 -19.43 16.29 -3.81
N GLY A 192 -20.22 15.24 -3.60
CA GLY A 192 -20.81 14.46 -4.71
C GLY A 192 -20.02 13.21 -5.13
N CYS A 193 -19.05 12.77 -4.33
CA CYS A 193 -18.38 11.45 -4.41
C CYS A 193 -17.60 11.12 -5.70
N GLN A 194 -17.64 11.98 -6.74
CA GLN A 194 -17.04 11.71 -8.05
C GLN A 194 -16.25 12.90 -8.58
N TYR A 195 -14.98 12.62 -8.89
CA TYR A 195 -14.11 13.42 -9.74
C TYR A 195 -13.75 14.82 -9.25
N ILE A 196 -13.58 14.99 -7.93
CA ILE A 196 -13.18 16.27 -7.33
C ILE A 196 -11.66 16.43 -7.39
N PHE A 197 -11.17 17.61 -7.79
CA PHE A 197 -9.73 17.89 -7.80
C PHE A 197 -9.22 18.27 -6.41
N CYS A 198 -8.06 17.74 -6.02
CA CYS A 198 -7.44 18.04 -4.72
C CYS A 198 -7.24 19.54 -4.47
N GLY A 199 -6.83 20.30 -5.49
CA GLY A 199 -6.59 21.74 -5.40
C GLY A 199 -7.88 22.55 -5.16
N GLU A 200 -9.02 22.06 -5.62
CA GLU A 200 -10.32 22.70 -5.38
C GLU A 200 -10.75 22.51 -3.92
N LEU A 201 -10.60 21.30 -3.38
CA LEU A 201 -10.85 21.01 -1.97
C LEU A 201 -9.94 21.82 -1.05
N ALA A 202 -8.66 21.97 -1.39
CA ALA A 202 -7.70 22.75 -0.62
C ALA A 202 -8.16 24.20 -0.46
N LYS A 203 -8.55 24.83 -1.58
CA LYS A 203 -9.06 26.20 -1.60
C LYS A 203 -10.39 26.33 -0.86
N LYS A 204 -11.35 25.44 -1.14
CA LYS A 204 -12.71 25.50 -0.59
C LYS A 204 -12.73 25.37 0.94
N TYR A 205 -11.98 24.41 1.48
CA TYR A 205 -11.96 24.10 2.91
C TYR A 205 -10.78 24.72 3.67
N LYS A 206 -10.01 25.60 3.02
CA LYS A 206 -8.85 26.30 3.60
C LYS A 206 -7.82 25.33 4.22
N TYR A 207 -7.64 24.17 3.62
CA TYR A 207 -6.57 23.24 3.99
C TYR A 207 -5.33 23.50 3.16
N SER A 208 -4.15 23.24 3.74
CA SER A 208 -2.94 23.14 2.91
C SER A 208 -3.00 21.89 2.04
N GLU A 209 -2.45 21.96 0.82
CA GLU A 209 -2.38 20.80 -0.08
C GLU A 209 -1.66 19.63 0.57
N SER A 210 -0.59 19.90 1.33
CA SER A 210 0.12 18.87 2.10
C SER A 210 -0.78 18.16 3.12
N LYS A 211 -1.70 18.88 3.78
CA LYS A 211 -2.65 18.26 4.72
C LYS A 211 -3.64 17.37 3.97
N ILE A 212 -4.19 17.83 2.84
CA ILE A 212 -5.09 17.04 2.02
C ILE A 212 -4.39 15.78 1.49
N ASN A 213 -3.19 15.91 0.93
CA ASN A 213 -2.45 14.77 0.41
C ASN A 213 -2.17 13.72 1.50
N ASN A 214 -1.80 14.15 2.71
CA ASN A 214 -1.62 13.21 3.82
C ASN A 214 -2.92 12.50 4.22
N ILE A 215 -4.07 13.19 4.19
CA ILE A 215 -5.37 12.57 4.47
C ILE A 215 -5.77 11.60 3.35
N LEU A 216 -5.57 11.99 2.09
CA LEU A 216 -5.85 11.15 0.93
C LEU A 216 -4.97 9.90 0.93
N LEU A 217 -3.69 9.99 1.30
CA LEU A 217 -2.83 8.82 1.46
C LEU A 217 -3.39 7.83 2.49
N ASP A 218 -3.89 8.32 3.64
CA ASP A 218 -4.56 7.44 4.61
C ASP A 218 -5.82 6.81 3.99
N LEU A 219 -6.68 7.61 3.35
CA LEU A 219 -7.91 7.11 2.72
C LEU A 219 -7.64 6.11 1.57
N GLN A 220 -6.63 6.34 0.74
CA GLN A 220 -6.24 5.45 -0.37
C GLN A 220 -5.62 4.16 0.14
N THR A 221 -4.77 4.23 1.17
CA THR A 221 -4.14 3.04 1.77
C THR A 221 -5.20 2.08 2.30
N PHE A 222 -6.25 2.63 2.91
CA PHE A 222 -7.40 1.85 3.38
C PHE A 222 -8.49 1.69 2.32
N GLU A 223 -8.15 1.89 1.05
CA GLU A 223 -9.00 1.77 -0.12
C GLU A 223 -10.31 2.55 -0.09
N MET A 224 -10.51 3.51 0.82
CA MET A 224 -11.76 4.28 0.94
C MET A 224 -12.01 5.21 -0.25
N VAL A 225 -10.93 5.63 -0.91
CA VAL A 225 -10.97 6.48 -2.11
C VAL A 225 -9.97 6.00 -3.15
N LYS A 226 -10.23 6.31 -4.43
CA LYS A 226 -9.28 6.17 -5.54
C LYS A 226 -8.92 7.55 -6.06
N LEU A 227 -7.66 7.73 -6.45
CA LEU A 227 -7.17 8.93 -7.12
C LEU A 227 -6.80 8.56 -8.56
N GLN A 228 -7.43 9.21 -9.54
CA GLN A 228 -7.16 9.00 -10.96
C GLN A 228 -6.98 10.35 -11.64
N SER A 229 -5.79 10.62 -12.18
CA SER A 229 -5.48 11.90 -12.86
C SER A 229 -5.80 13.13 -12.00
N GLY A 230 -5.47 13.07 -10.70
CA GLY A 230 -5.73 14.13 -9.73
C GLY A 230 -7.19 14.27 -9.27
N LYS A 231 -8.07 13.38 -9.73
CA LYS A 231 -9.49 13.33 -9.38
C LYS A 231 -9.77 12.26 -8.34
N ILE A 232 -10.53 12.62 -7.31
CA ILE A 232 -10.87 11.73 -6.19
C ILE A 232 -12.24 11.08 -6.44
N SER A 233 -12.34 9.76 -6.20
CA SER A 233 -13.62 9.03 -6.19
C SER A 233 -13.74 8.15 -4.95
N ILE A 234 -14.90 8.17 -4.28
CA ILE A 234 -15.16 7.32 -3.10
C ILE A 234 -15.58 5.91 -3.55
N GLN A 235 -15.20 4.88 -2.80
CA GLN A 235 -15.73 3.53 -3.03
C GLN A 235 -17.24 3.48 -2.90
N LYS A 236 -17.89 2.79 -3.84
CA LYS A 236 -19.35 2.79 -3.95
C LYS A 236 -20.04 2.30 -2.68
N GLU A 237 -19.50 1.28 -2.01
CA GLU A 237 -20.12 0.74 -0.79
C GLU A 237 -20.04 1.73 0.40
N LEU A 238 -19.10 2.69 0.37
CA LEU A 238 -18.86 3.60 1.49
C LEU A 238 -19.62 4.91 1.41
N ILE A 239 -20.21 5.25 0.25
CA ILE A 239 -20.90 6.52 0.01
C ILE A 239 -21.98 6.75 1.08
N ASN A 240 -22.86 5.76 1.27
CA ASN A 240 -23.97 5.83 2.23
C ASN A 240 -23.70 5.03 3.52
N ALA A 241 -22.49 4.52 3.69
CA ALA A 241 -22.13 3.75 4.87
C ALA A 241 -22.15 4.61 6.15
N ASP A 242 -22.70 4.04 7.22
CA ASP A 242 -22.60 4.58 8.56
C ASP A 242 -21.20 4.32 9.17
N ASN A 243 -20.93 4.91 10.33
CA ASN A 243 -19.63 4.76 10.98
C ASN A 243 -19.35 3.32 11.45
N ILE A 244 -20.37 2.50 11.71
CA ILE A 244 -20.19 1.11 12.14
C ILE A 244 -19.72 0.27 10.94
N PHE A 245 -20.33 0.47 9.78
CA PHE A 245 -19.92 -0.14 8.53
C PHE A 245 -18.50 0.29 8.15
N ILE A 246 -18.19 1.59 8.22
CA ILE A 246 -16.84 2.09 7.95
C ILE A 246 -15.83 1.52 8.94
N ALA A 247 -16.17 1.41 10.23
CA ALA A 247 -15.32 0.78 11.23
C ALA A 247 -15.03 -0.70 10.92
N ASN A 248 -16.04 -1.45 10.46
CA ASN A 248 -15.88 -2.83 10.00
C ASN A 248 -14.97 -2.93 8.77
N TYR A 249 -15.18 -2.02 7.81
CA TYR A 249 -14.41 -1.96 6.57
C TYR A 249 -12.92 -1.71 6.88
N LEU A 250 -12.62 -0.67 7.67
CA LEU A 250 -11.26 -0.34 8.09
C LEU A 250 -10.60 -1.44 8.93
N ALA A 251 -11.38 -2.16 9.74
CA ALA A 251 -10.84 -3.26 10.54
C ALA A 251 -10.19 -4.36 9.68
N LYS A 252 -10.69 -4.59 8.45
CA LYS A 252 -10.12 -5.60 7.54
C LYS A 252 -8.65 -5.30 7.21
N PHE A 253 -8.37 -4.06 6.81
CA PHE A 253 -7.03 -3.58 6.50
C PHE A 253 -6.15 -3.45 7.75
N LEU A 254 -6.69 -2.87 8.83
CA LEU A 254 -5.92 -2.71 10.06
C LEU A 254 -5.55 -4.05 10.70
N ASN A 255 -6.34 -5.11 10.49
CA ASN A 255 -5.95 -6.45 10.93
C ASN A 255 -4.65 -6.90 10.25
N GLN A 256 -4.36 -6.51 9.01
CA GLN A 256 -3.11 -6.83 8.32
C GLN A 256 -1.94 -5.94 8.77
N HIS A 257 -2.20 -4.90 9.56
CA HIS A 257 -1.17 -3.97 10.01
C HIS A 257 -0.18 -4.64 10.96
N ILE A 258 1.12 -4.49 10.70
CA ILE A 258 2.21 -5.08 11.52
C ILE A 258 2.08 -4.82 13.03
N VAL A 259 1.65 -3.61 13.43
CA VAL A 259 1.45 -3.26 14.86
C VAL A 259 0.30 -4.06 15.45
N VAL A 260 -0.80 -4.24 14.70
CA VAL A 260 -1.97 -5.01 15.16
C VAL A 260 -1.62 -6.49 15.24
N GLN A 261 -0.92 -7.02 14.25
CA GLN A 261 -0.44 -8.40 14.23
C GLN A 261 0.44 -8.70 15.44
N LYS A 262 1.45 -7.86 15.72
CA LYS A 262 2.30 -8.04 16.90
C LYS A 262 1.50 -7.91 18.20
N LEU A 263 0.57 -6.95 18.28
CA LEU A 263 -0.28 -6.75 19.46
C LEU A 263 -1.13 -7.98 19.75
N TYR A 264 -1.77 -8.57 18.74
CA TYR A 264 -2.65 -9.73 18.88
C TYR A 264 -1.89 -11.05 19.09
N LYS A 265 -0.64 -11.13 18.62
CA LYS A 265 0.28 -12.24 18.93
C LYS A 265 0.69 -12.24 20.42
N GLN A 266 0.80 -11.06 21.03
CA GLN A 266 1.27 -10.91 22.40
C GLN A 266 0.14 -10.85 23.45
N LEU A 267 -1.03 -10.31 23.11
CA LEU A 267 -2.13 -10.11 24.06
C LEU A 267 -3.25 -11.14 23.88
N LYS A 268 -3.74 -11.70 24.99
CA LYS A 268 -4.91 -12.58 25.04
C LYS A 268 -6.22 -11.78 25.01
N PRO A 269 -7.35 -12.38 24.60
CA PRO A 269 -8.66 -11.72 24.70
C PRO A 269 -8.96 -11.26 26.14
N ASN A 270 -9.50 -10.05 26.30
CA ASN A 270 -9.72 -9.32 27.56
C ASN A 270 -8.46 -8.89 28.34
N GLU A 271 -7.26 -9.09 27.79
CA GLU A 271 -6.04 -8.64 28.45
C GLU A 271 -5.92 -7.12 28.40
N ASN A 272 -5.54 -6.53 29.54
CA ASN A 272 -5.38 -5.09 29.73
C ASN A 272 -3.92 -4.68 29.52
N PHE A 273 -3.71 -3.52 28.93
CA PHE A 273 -2.39 -2.90 28.77
C PHE A 273 -2.50 -1.37 28.80
N GLY A 274 -1.38 -0.71 29.03
CA GLY A 274 -1.29 0.75 29.05
C GLY A 274 -0.75 1.34 27.74
N ARG A 275 -0.83 2.67 27.60
CA ARG A 275 -0.27 3.39 26.43
C ARG A 275 1.22 3.17 26.23
N GLU A 276 2.02 3.04 27.30
CA GLU A 276 3.47 2.84 27.18
C GLU A 276 3.80 1.48 26.54
N TYR A 277 2.96 0.46 26.75
CA TYR A 277 3.12 -0.83 26.06
C TYR A 277 2.98 -0.67 24.55
N LEU A 278 1.92 -0.01 24.08
CA LEU A 278 1.70 0.25 22.66
C LEU A 278 2.82 1.11 22.05
N LYS A 279 3.35 2.06 22.82
CA LYS A 279 4.48 2.90 22.41
C LYS A 279 5.77 2.10 22.23
N ASN A 280 6.05 1.17 23.14
CA ASN A 280 7.22 0.29 23.02
C ASN A 280 7.07 -0.65 21.81
N LEU A 281 5.89 -1.23 21.62
CA LEU A 281 5.56 -2.03 20.44
C LEU A 281 5.78 -1.24 19.13
N ILE A 282 5.33 0.01 19.10
CA ILE A 282 5.52 0.91 17.96
C ILE A 282 7.01 1.19 17.71
N ARG A 283 7.82 1.37 18.76
CA ARG A 283 9.28 1.59 18.61
C ARG A 283 10.00 0.36 18.09
N GLU A 284 9.53 -0.83 18.43
CA GLU A 284 10.07 -2.08 17.88
C GLU A 284 9.77 -2.22 16.38
N VAL A 285 8.60 -1.75 15.93
CA VAL A 285 8.23 -1.76 14.51
C VAL A 285 8.93 -0.64 13.75
N TYR A 286 8.97 0.56 14.34
CA TYR A 286 9.47 1.79 13.73
C TYR A 286 10.59 2.41 14.59
N PRO A 287 11.80 1.85 14.57
CA PRO A 287 12.87 2.29 15.45
C PRO A 287 13.37 3.69 15.09
N GLU A 288 13.42 4.59 16.09
CA GLU A 288 13.68 6.03 15.91
C GLU A 288 15.07 6.34 15.30
N ASN A 289 16.02 5.42 15.42
CA ASN A 289 17.39 5.56 14.89
C ASN A 289 17.46 5.41 13.37
N LYS A 290 16.52 4.70 12.73
CA LYS A 290 16.47 4.53 11.27
C LYS A 290 16.17 5.86 10.55
N TYR A 291 15.51 6.80 11.21
CA TYR A 291 14.95 8.00 10.59
C TYR A 291 15.67 9.33 10.91
N LYS A 292 16.64 9.32 11.84
CA LYS A 292 17.36 10.54 12.25
C LYS A 292 18.44 11.00 11.24
N LYS A 293 18.79 10.18 10.25
CA LYS A 293 19.91 10.47 9.31
C LYS A 293 19.47 10.86 7.90
N SER A 294 18.24 10.59 7.49
CA SER A 294 17.72 11.06 6.21
C SER A 294 17.32 12.53 6.34
N LYS A 295 18.15 13.46 5.85
CA LYS A 295 17.67 14.82 5.57
C LYS A 295 16.42 14.68 4.68
N PRO A 296 15.32 15.39 4.96
CA PRO A 296 14.19 15.40 4.03
C PRO A 296 14.72 15.87 2.69
N LEU A 297 14.63 15.04 1.65
CA LEU A 297 14.83 15.47 0.26
C LEU A 297 13.76 16.53 0.01
N LYS A 298 14.12 17.80 0.20
CA LYS A 298 13.25 18.92 -0.12
C LYS A 298 13.20 19.02 -1.65
N ASN A 299 12.03 18.70 -2.19
CA ASN A 299 11.44 19.32 -3.38
C ASN A 299 11.88 18.87 -4.79
N THR A 300 12.49 17.71 -5.01
CA THR A 300 12.88 17.33 -6.39
C THR A 300 12.13 16.21 -7.08
N LEU A 301 11.37 15.34 -6.41
CA LEU A 301 10.57 14.31 -7.10
C LEU A 301 9.22 14.05 -6.43
N PRO A 302 8.11 14.51 -7.03
CA PRO A 302 6.75 14.13 -6.62
C PRO A 302 6.51 12.63 -6.70
N LEU A 303 7.16 11.91 -7.63
CA LEU A 303 6.98 10.47 -7.86
C LEU A 303 7.59 9.59 -6.75
N LEU A 304 8.55 10.10 -5.98
CA LEU A 304 9.20 9.35 -4.89
C LEU A 304 8.35 9.31 -3.61
N PHE A 305 7.35 10.17 -3.48
CA PHE A 305 6.41 10.13 -2.35
C PHE A 305 5.50 8.90 -2.38
N ASP A 306 5.28 8.33 -3.57
CA ASP A 306 4.48 7.11 -3.76
C ASP A 306 5.30 5.85 -3.42
N ILE A 307 6.64 5.91 -3.53
CA ILE A 307 7.56 4.78 -3.30
C ILE A 307 8.09 4.76 -1.85
N TYR A 308 8.33 5.93 -1.24
CA TYR A 308 8.87 6.01 0.13
C TYR A 308 8.00 6.92 1.03
N PRO A 309 6.98 6.36 1.72
CA PRO A 309 6.09 7.14 2.58
C PRO A 309 6.78 7.74 3.82
N ASP A 310 8.02 7.36 4.12
CA ASP A 310 8.72 7.67 5.37
C ASP A 310 9.33 9.09 5.44
N SER A 311 9.20 9.92 4.40
CA SER A 311 9.72 11.29 4.37
C SER A 311 8.94 12.30 5.26
N ILE A 312 7.92 11.85 6.00
CA ILE A 312 7.22 12.69 6.98
C ILE A 312 8.17 12.97 8.14
N ALA A 313 8.55 14.25 8.28
CA ALA A 313 9.26 14.80 9.44
C ALA A 313 8.90 14.04 10.71
N THR A 314 9.91 13.35 11.26
CA THR A 314 9.82 12.31 12.28
C THR A 314 8.97 12.74 13.48
N LYS A 315 7.65 12.54 13.41
CA LYS A 315 6.79 12.65 14.58
C LYS A 315 7.21 11.55 15.56
N SER A 316 7.21 11.89 16.85
CA SER A 316 7.68 10.97 17.90
C SER A 316 6.86 9.68 17.92
N ALA A 317 7.39 8.61 18.50
CA ALA A 317 6.60 7.40 18.75
C ALA A 317 5.29 7.72 19.50
N SER A 318 5.32 8.70 20.41
CA SER A 318 4.15 9.16 21.16
C SER A 318 3.06 9.75 20.26
N ASP A 319 3.42 10.56 19.27
CA ASP A 319 2.46 11.16 18.33
C ASP A 319 1.80 10.10 17.44
N TYR A 320 2.54 9.04 17.12
CA TYR A 320 2.00 7.92 16.37
C TYR A 320 1.10 7.02 17.23
N VAL A 321 1.45 6.79 18.50
CA VAL A 321 0.59 6.07 19.46
C VAL A 321 -0.79 6.71 19.55
N SER A 322 -0.88 8.03 19.73
CA SER A 322 -2.17 8.71 19.84
C SER A 322 -3.02 8.55 18.58
N ARG A 323 -2.43 8.70 17.40
CA ARG A 323 -3.11 8.49 16.11
C ARG A 323 -3.58 7.05 15.98
N MET A 324 -2.65 6.09 16.03
CA MET A 324 -2.92 4.66 15.87
C MET A 324 -3.98 4.18 16.86
N LEU A 325 -3.87 4.57 18.13
CA LEU A 325 -4.86 4.20 19.14
C LEU A 325 -6.27 4.67 18.78
N GLY A 326 -6.43 5.88 18.23
CA GLY A 326 -7.72 6.37 17.75
C GLY A 326 -8.33 5.45 16.69
N TRP A 327 -7.54 5.04 15.70
CA TRP A 327 -7.96 4.10 14.66
C TRP A 327 -8.36 2.72 15.21
N LEU A 328 -7.54 2.18 16.12
CA LEU A 328 -7.80 0.86 16.73
C LEU A 328 -9.04 0.86 17.62
N LEU A 329 -9.32 1.96 18.32
CA LEU A 329 -10.55 2.12 19.11
C LEU A 329 -11.78 2.30 18.22
N PHE A 330 -11.69 3.14 17.16
CA PHE A 330 -12.78 3.38 16.22
C PHE A 330 -13.19 2.09 15.49
N THR A 331 -12.23 1.25 15.11
CA THR A 331 -12.50 -0.04 14.44
C THR A 331 -12.93 -1.14 15.41
N GLY A 332 -12.82 -0.91 16.72
CA GLY A 332 -13.13 -1.89 17.75
C GLY A 332 -12.09 -3.02 17.84
N ILE A 333 -10.91 -2.87 17.24
CA ILE A 333 -9.76 -3.77 17.40
C ILE A 333 -9.24 -3.68 18.85
N LEU A 334 -9.30 -2.50 19.44
CA LEU A 334 -9.05 -2.26 20.84
C LEU A 334 -10.30 -1.66 21.50
N GLU A 335 -10.34 -1.70 22.81
CA GLU A 335 -11.32 -0.95 23.58
C GLU A 335 -10.72 -0.25 24.78
N LYS A 336 -11.30 0.90 25.12
CA LYS A 336 -10.92 1.67 26.29
C LYS A 336 -11.73 1.20 27.48
N ARG A 337 -11.03 0.78 28.55
CA ARG A 337 -11.64 0.35 29.84
C ARG A 337 -11.59 1.48 30.87
N SER A 338 -10.56 2.31 30.85
CA SER A 338 -10.44 3.53 31.65
C SER A 338 -9.58 4.58 30.91
N LYS A 339 -9.23 5.71 31.56
CA LYS A 339 -8.41 6.76 30.93
C LYS A 339 -7.06 6.22 30.42
N GLU A 340 -6.43 5.35 31.20
CA GLU A 340 -5.08 4.82 30.94
C GLU A 340 -5.06 3.33 30.58
N ILE A 341 -6.20 2.63 30.74
CA ILE A 341 -6.30 1.18 30.51
C ILE A 341 -7.03 0.91 29.19
N ILE A 342 -6.33 0.21 28.31
CA ILE A 342 -6.81 -0.30 27.03
C ILE A 342 -6.85 -1.82 27.12
N ALA A 343 -7.76 -2.46 26.40
CA ALA A 343 -7.86 -3.91 26.37
C ALA A 343 -8.03 -4.44 24.95
N ARG A 344 -7.60 -5.69 24.74
CA ARG A 344 -8.04 -6.49 23.60
C ARG A 344 -9.48 -6.97 23.89
N PRO A 345 -10.49 -6.67 23.05
CA PRO A 345 -11.85 -7.11 23.29
C PRO A 345 -12.00 -8.64 23.31
N ALA A 346 -13.00 -9.16 24.03
CA ALA A 346 -13.31 -10.60 24.05
C ALA A 346 -13.72 -11.12 22.68
N LYS A 347 -14.57 -10.35 21.98
CA LYS A 347 -15.04 -10.64 20.63
C LYS A 347 -14.26 -9.79 19.64
N VAL A 348 -13.78 -10.42 18.57
CA VAL A 348 -13.06 -9.75 17.47
C VAL A 348 -13.85 -8.56 16.96
N SER A 349 -13.17 -7.42 16.85
CA SER A 349 -13.76 -6.15 16.40
C SER A 349 -15.03 -5.77 17.16
N GLY A 350 -15.15 -6.20 18.42
CA GLY A 350 -16.32 -5.98 19.29
C GLY A 350 -16.11 -4.88 20.32
N GLY A 351 -15.07 -4.07 20.18
CA GLY A 351 -14.73 -3.03 21.15
C GLY A 351 -15.86 -2.00 21.37
N LYS A 352 -16.02 -1.54 22.62
CA LYS A 352 -17.12 -0.62 23.03
C LYS A 352 -17.16 0.72 22.30
N GLN A 353 -16.03 1.14 21.73
CA GLN A 353 -15.86 2.41 21.00
C GLN A 353 -16.03 2.26 19.49
N LYS A 354 -16.37 1.07 18.99
CA LYS A 354 -16.54 0.83 17.56
C LYS A 354 -17.52 1.82 16.91
N GLY A 355 -17.09 2.44 15.83
CA GLY A 355 -17.86 3.45 15.08
C GLY A 355 -18.02 4.79 15.80
N LYS A 356 -17.44 4.96 17.00
CA LYS A 356 -17.49 6.22 17.76
C LYS A 356 -16.21 7.00 17.53
N LEU A 357 -16.34 8.20 16.96
CA LEU A 357 -15.24 9.15 16.94
C LEU A 357 -14.96 9.59 18.37
N LEU A 358 -13.68 9.55 18.77
CA LEU A 358 -13.31 10.08 20.07
C LEU A 358 -13.51 11.59 20.02
N GLU A 359 -14.36 12.10 20.91
CA GLU A 359 -14.53 13.54 21.13
C GLU A 359 -13.24 14.09 21.72
N GLU A 360 -12.24 14.35 20.87
CA GLU A 360 -11.01 14.99 21.34
C GLU A 360 -11.19 16.51 21.48
N ASN A 361 -12.18 17.13 20.82
CA ASN A 361 -12.55 18.55 20.97
C ASN A 361 -13.95 18.89 20.37
N ALA A 362 -15.04 18.38 20.93
CA ALA A 362 -16.41 18.64 20.42
C ALA A 362 -16.85 20.12 20.46
N ASN A 363 -16.09 21.01 21.12
CA ASN A 363 -16.41 22.44 21.19
C ASN A 363 -16.14 23.22 19.89
N GLN A 364 -15.46 22.65 18.88
CA GLN A 364 -15.24 23.31 17.59
C GLN A 364 -16.26 22.93 16.50
N LEU A 365 -16.96 21.78 16.65
CA LEU A 365 -17.95 21.30 15.67
C LEU A 365 -19.27 22.10 15.70
N ILE A 366 -19.62 22.69 16.84
CA ILE A 366 -20.80 23.55 16.98
C ILE A 366 -20.64 24.86 16.17
N ASP A 367 -19.40 25.28 15.88
CA ASP A 367 -19.13 26.55 15.18
C ASP A 367 -19.16 26.42 13.65
N VAL A 368 -18.84 25.23 13.12
CA VAL A 368 -18.90 24.96 11.66
C VAL A 368 -20.35 24.82 11.19
N ASP A 369 -21.21 24.11 11.94
CA ASP A 369 -22.63 23.98 11.60
C ASP A 369 -23.40 25.31 11.70
N LYS A 370 -22.96 26.22 12.60
CA LYS A 370 -23.49 27.60 12.67
C LYS A 370 -23.02 28.48 11.51
N SER A 371 -21.76 28.36 11.09
CA SER A 371 -21.20 29.13 9.99
C SER A 371 -21.81 28.75 8.63
N ILE A 372 -22.14 27.46 8.45
CA ILE A 372 -22.78 26.96 7.21
C ILE A 372 -24.25 27.42 7.13
N LYS A 373 -25.01 27.35 8.24
CA LYS A 373 -26.39 27.86 8.27
C LYS A 373 -26.49 29.37 8.06
N GLN A 374 -25.45 30.13 8.40
CA GLN A 374 -25.39 31.56 8.09
C GLN A 374 -25.14 31.83 6.60
N LEU A 375 -24.38 30.99 5.88
CA LEU A 375 -24.13 31.16 4.45
C LEU A 375 -25.37 30.90 3.59
N ASP A 376 -26.22 29.95 3.97
CA ASP A 376 -27.49 29.68 3.26
C ASP A 376 -28.55 30.79 3.46
N LEU A 377 -28.45 31.58 4.52
CA LEU A 377 -29.35 32.71 4.80
C LEU A 377 -28.99 33.99 4.02
N PHE A 378 -27.84 34.04 3.34
CA PHE A 378 -27.41 35.19 2.53
C PHE A 378 -27.55 34.95 1.01
N GLN A 379 -28.12 33.82 0.59
CA GLN A 379 -28.34 33.48 -0.82
C GLN A 379 -29.82 33.41 -1.24
N SER A 380 -30.75 33.88 -0.40
CA SER A 380 -32.19 33.97 -0.71
C SER A 380 -32.68 35.40 -0.83
#